data_AF-A0A1H5G9I5-F1
#
_entry.id   AF-A0A1H5G9I5-F1
#
_cell.length_a   1.000
_cell.length_b   1.000
_cell.length_c   1.000
_cell.angle_alpha   90.00
_cell.angle_beta   90.00
_cell.angle_gamma   90.00
#
_symmetry.space_group_name_H-M   'P 1'
#
loop_
_entity.id
_entity.type
_entity.pdbx_description
1 polymer ?
#
loop_
_entity_poly.entity_id
_entity_poly.type
_entity_poly.pdbx_seq_one_letter_code
_entity_poly.pdbx_strand_id
1 'polypeptide(L)'
;MTVDEGARTVAPGRAAQELELRRDEFRLAVQLGLVRTVPAGEGERRRVERRELDRLRAAPDFPAGLRERVRAVGTGEAAALLGITADRFTRLARTGHISPVRFSLNRYRMVVWLYLAQEVVEFGLTCPALLTGRLPLYLRERLAAHEDLRARNWRARRLSLLLRATEDPWARAAAIASLLDPVQVAEVVDDPYERTHLDRLRPPPPPGMPVPPVAREIAERLTLADDPDEILWHRLSLALALDEARAERQAPHPGETRAVGVGASASTVPLAGPVRAEAVAMVPVAGEVVPEVPVHGVPATAASGPAAPVSMPAVPAVPVPTAPVPAAPVPTVLLPAVPVPAASVPAGRAVAIDPSAGRPVRTRFLERFRRGRAAGAARSRRRRRPVAWP
;
A
#
# COMPACT_ATOMS: atom_id res chain seq x y z
N MET A 1 19.16 -26.49 -29.66
CA MET A 1 20.06 -26.35 -28.49
C MET A 1 19.33 -25.56 -27.42
N THR A 2 18.61 -26.25 -26.53
CA THR A 2 17.94 -25.68 -25.35
C THR A 2 18.96 -25.58 -24.24
N VAL A 3 19.60 -24.42 -24.08
CA VAL A 3 20.50 -24.17 -22.96
C VAL A 3 19.66 -24.16 -21.68
N ASP A 4 19.79 -25.24 -20.92
CA ASP A 4 19.34 -25.49 -19.56
C ASP A 4 18.84 -24.24 -18.78
N GLU A 5 17.54 -23.94 -18.88
CA GLU A 5 16.88 -22.93 -18.03
C GLU A 5 16.92 -23.33 -16.54
N GLY A 6 17.12 -24.62 -16.24
CA GLY A 6 17.35 -25.15 -14.90
C GLY A 6 18.67 -24.66 -14.28
N ALA A 7 19.72 -24.48 -15.07
CA ALA A 7 21.02 -23.98 -14.59
C ALA A 7 21.01 -22.48 -14.23
N ARG A 8 20.09 -21.70 -14.80
CA ARG A 8 20.04 -20.25 -14.61
C ARG A 8 19.18 -19.82 -13.42
N THR A 9 18.36 -20.71 -12.87
CA THR A 9 17.41 -20.38 -11.80
C THR A 9 17.56 -21.29 -10.59
N VAL A 10 17.61 -20.68 -9.41
CA VAL A 10 17.85 -21.32 -8.12
C VAL A 10 16.55 -21.39 -7.33
N ALA A 11 16.29 -22.54 -6.70
CA ALA A 11 15.14 -22.73 -5.85
C ALA A 11 15.21 -21.82 -4.59
N PRO A 12 14.08 -21.33 -4.06
CA PRO A 12 14.06 -20.40 -2.92
C PRO A 12 14.85 -20.85 -1.69
N GLY A 13 14.82 -22.15 -1.37
CA GLY A 13 15.56 -22.68 -0.22
C GLY A 13 17.08 -22.59 -0.41
N ARG A 14 17.56 -22.88 -1.62
CA ARG A 14 18.98 -22.75 -1.96
C ARG A 14 19.38 -21.28 -2.06
N ALA A 15 18.54 -20.44 -2.67
CA ALA A 15 18.75 -18.99 -2.73
C ALA A 15 18.88 -18.35 -1.33
N ALA A 16 18.04 -18.76 -0.37
CA ALA A 16 18.11 -18.29 1.01
C ALA A 16 19.46 -18.65 1.67
N GLN A 17 19.92 -19.90 1.51
CA GLN A 17 21.24 -20.31 2.00
C GLN A 17 22.36 -19.51 1.33
N GLU A 18 22.25 -19.31 0.02
CA GLU A 18 23.23 -18.61 -0.79
C GLU A 18 23.35 -17.12 -0.49
N LEU A 19 22.26 -16.50 -0.02
CA LEU A 19 22.21 -15.12 0.48
C LEU A 19 22.44 -15.03 2.00
N GLU A 20 22.70 -16.16 2.65
CA GLU A 20 22.81 -16.30 4.10
C GLU A 20 21.63 -15.71 4.89
N LEU A 21 20.42 -15.84 4.36
CA LEU A 21 19.18 -15.40 4.99
C LEU A 21 18.42 -16.58 5.59
N ARG A 22 17.77 -16.36 6.74
CA ARG A 22 16.77 -17.28 7.26
C ARG A 22 15.59 -17.37 6.28
N ARG A 23 14.82 -18.46 6.34
CA ARG A 23 13.67 -18.67 5.43
C ARG A 23 12.68 -17.50 5.45
N ASP A 24 12.39 -16.94 6.62
CA ASP A 24 11.44 -15.84 6.76
C ASP A 24 12.04 -14.48 6.37
N GLU A 25 13.34 -14.28 6.58
CA GLU A 25 14.08 -13.12 6.07
C GLU A 25 14.14 -13.13 4.55
N PHE A 26 14.41 -14.27 3.93
CA PHE A 26 14.39 -14.42 2.48
C PHE A 26 12.99 -14.13 1.90
N ARG A 27 11.93 -14.68 2.53
CA ARG A 27 10.56 -14.33 2.16
C ARG A 27 10.30 -12.83 2.29
N LEU A 28 10.93 -12.15 3.25
CA LEU A 28 10.79 -10.70 3.41
C LEU A 28 11.48 -9.95 2.31
N ALA A 29 12.70 -10.37 1.98
CA ALA A 29 13.50 -9.80 0.92
C ALA A 29 12.74 -9.83 -0.41
N VAL A 30 12.09 -10.96 -0.71
CA VAL A 30 11.23 -11.09 -1.91
C VAL A 30 10.02 -10.17 -1.81
N GLN A 31 9.33 -10.14 -0.67
CA GLN A 31 8.16 -9.29 -0.47
C GLN A 31 8.47 -7.79 -0.60
N LEU A 32 9.61 -7.34 -0.07
CA LEU A 32 10.06 -5.95 -0.16
C LEU A 32 10.65 -5.60 -1.54
N GLY A 33 10.77 -6.58 -2.45
CA GLY A 33 11.38 -6.39 -3.78
C GLY A 33 12.91 -6.27 -3.76
N LEU A 34 13.56 -6.60 -2.64
CA LEU A 34 15.02 -6.61 -2.50
C LEU A 34 15.65 -7.78 -3.26
N VAL A 35 14.94 -8.91 -3.32
CA VAL A 35 15.30 -10.10 -4.11
C VAL A 35 14.27 -10.27 -5.22
N ARG A 36 14.72 -10.13 -6.47
CA ARG A 36 13.86 -10.34 -7.64
C ARG A 36 13.64 -11.83 -7.87
N THR A 37 12.41 -12.18 -8.26
CA THR A 37 12.04 -13.57 -8.55
C THR A 37 11.35 -13.68 -9.90
N VAL A 38 11.57 -14.80 -10.57
CA VAL A 38 10.96 -15.14 -11.86
C VAL A 38 9.98 -16.29 -11.69
N PRO A 39 8.86 -16.33 -12.43
CA PRO A 39 8.00 -17.51 -12.47
C PRO A 39 8.79 -18.70 -13.00
N ALA A 40 8.56 -19.90 -12.47
CA ALA A 40 9.18 -21.12 -12.98
C ALA A 40 8.11 -22.14 -13.35
N GLY A 41 7.88 -22.31 -14.66
CA GLY A 41 6.91 -23.23 -15.23
C GLY A 41 5.45 -22.81 -15.01
N GLU A 42 4.51 -23.74 -15.29
CA GLU A 42 3.05 -23.56 -15.20
C GLU A 42 2.51 -23.49 -13.74
N GLY A 43 3.35 -23.18 -12.75
CA GLY A 43 2.95 -23.09 -11.34
C GLY A 43 3.53 -21.88 -10.61
N GLU A 44 2.90 -21.51 -9.49
CA GLU A 44 3.27 -20.37 -8.62
C GLU A 44 4.69 -20.44 -7.99
N ARG A 45 5.51 -21.42 -8.36
CA ARG A 45 6.84 -21.62 -7.77
C ARG A 45 7.81 -20.60 -8.35
N ARG A 46 7.88 -19.41 -7.73
CA ARG A 46 8.88 -18.40 -8.07
C ARG A 46 10.30 -18.86 -7.73
N ARG A 47 11.24 -18.66 -8.65
CA ARG A 47 12.68 -18.94 -8.50
C ARG A 47 13.50 -17.66 -8.53
N VAL A 48 14.75 -17.74 -8.08
CA VAL A 48 15.70 -16.61 -8.15
C VAL A 48 16.69 -16.88 -9.25
N GLU A 49 16.94 -15.92 -10.14
CA GLU A 49 17.97 -16.08 -11.16
C GLU A 49 19.37 -16.05 -10.54
N ARG A 50 20.31 -16.83 -11.08
CA ARG A 50 21.70 -16.85 -10.58
C ARG A 50 22.33 -15.45 -10.63
N ARG A 51 22.10 -14.69 -11.71
CA ARG A 51 22.57 -13.29 -11.85
C ARG A 51 22.11 -12.37 -10.71
N GLU A 52 20.93 -12.60 -10.17
CA GLU A 52 20.39 -11.81 -9.07
C GLU A 52 21.11 -12.14 -7.76
N LEU A 53 21.43 -13.41 -7.54
CA LEU A 53 22.25 -13.83 -6.40
C LEU A 53 23.65 -13.23 -6.49
N ASP A 54 24.26 -13.26 -7.67
CA ASP A 54 25.60 -12.71 -7.89
C ASP A 54 25.62 -11.19 -7.69
N ARG A 55 24.60 -10.47 -8.18
CA ARG A 55 24.42 -9.03 -7.92
C ARG A 55 24.37 -8.71 -6.43
N LEU A 56 23.59 -9.48 -5.66
CA LEU A 56 23.42 -9.25 -4.23
C LEU A 56 24.68 -9.60 -3.43
N ARG A 57 25.43 -10.62 -3.85
CA ARG A 57 26.71 -11.01 -3.25
C ARG A 57 27.86 -10.08 -3.56
N ALA A 58 27.84 -9.47 -4.74
CA ALA A 58 28.84 -8.49 -5.15
C ALA A 58 28.71 -7.15 -4.40
N ALA A 59 27.65 -6.96 -3.62
CA ALA A 59 27.48 -5.76 -2.81
C ALA A 59 28.54 -5.71 -1.69
N PRO A 60 29.18 -4.55 -1.43
CA PRO A 60 30.28 -4.45 -0.46
C PRO A 60 29.84 -4.68 0.99
N ASP A 61 28.54 -4.53 1.27
CA ASP A 61 27.92 -4.74 2.56
C ASP A 61 27.42 -6.19 2.74
N PHE A 62 27.63 -7.09 1.78
CA PHE A 62 27.12 -8.45 1.84
C PHE A 62 27.87 -9.31 2.89
N PRO A 63 27.17 -10.13 3.70
CA PRO A 63 25.71 -10.29 3.79
C PRO A 63 25.02 -9.33 4.78
N ALA A 64 25.81 -8.60 5.59
CA ALA A 64 25.33 -7.82 6.72
C ALA A 64 24.31 -6.75 6.34
N GLY A 65 24.55 -5.97 5.28
CA GLY A 65 23.63 -4.93 4.83
C GLY A 65 22.35 -5.49 4.23
N LEU A 66 22.38 -6.65 3.57
CA LEU A 66 21.16 -7.33 3.14
C LEU A 66 20.34 -7.82 4.34
N ARG A 67 20.99 -8.39 5.36
CA ARG A 67 20.33 -8.79 6.62
C ARG A 67 19.70 -7.60 7.34
N GLU A 68 20.38 -6.47 7.40
CA GLU A 68 19.84 -5.26 8.04
C GLU A 68 18.59 -4.74 7.30
N ARG A 69 18.61 -4.72 5.97
CA ARG A 69 17.44 -4.33 5.14
C ARG A 69 16.22 -5.22 5.31
N VAL A 70 16.37 -6.45 5.82
CA VAL A 70 15.27 -7.39 6.09
C VAL A 70 15.07 -7.66 7.58
N ARG A 71 15.79 -6.96 8.45
CA ARG A 71 15.73 -7.20 9.89
C ARG A 71 14.38 -6.72 10.43
N ALA A 72 13.55 -7.69 10.83
CA ALA A 72 12.26 -7.43 11.43
C ALA A 72 12.37 -7.52 12.95
N VAL A 73 12.04 -6.43 13.65
CA VAL A 73 12.21 -6.26 15.10
C VAL A 73 10.86 -6.14 15.80
N GLY A 74 10.78 -6.65 17.03
CA GLY A 74 9.60 -6.47 17.88
C GLY A 74 9.56 -5.08 18.53
N THR A 75 8.46 -4.75 19.20
CA THR A 75 8.26 -3.46 19.90
C THR A 75 9.41 -3.06 20.83
N GLY A 76 9.92 -4.00 21.65
CA GLY A 76 10.98 -3.69 22.62
C GLY A 76 12.31 -3.34 21.95
N GLU A 77 12.71 -4.13 20.97
CA GLU A 77 13.93 -3.89 20.18
C GLU A 77 13.82 -2.64 19.31
N ALA A 78 12.65 -2.38 18.72
CA ALA A 78 12.38 -1.16 17.97
C ALA A 78 12.45 0.09 18.86
N ALA A 79 11.94 0.01 20.10
CA ALA A 79 12.05 1.09 21.06
C ALA A 79 13.52 1.35 21.47
N ALA A 80 14.31 0.28 21.63
CA ALA A 80 15.74 0.38 21.92
C ALA A 80 16.52 1.06 20.78
N LEU A 81 16.21 0.75 19.51
CA LEU A 81 16.82 1.42 18.35
C LEU A 81 16.58 2.94 18.33
N LEU A 82 15.48 3.40 18.92
CA LEU A 82 15.12 4.81 19.02
C LEU A 82 15.55 5.46 20.35
N GLY A 83 16.07 4.69 21.31
CA GLY A 83 16.36 5.19 22.66
C GLY A 83 15.13 5.64 23.44
N ILE A 84 13.95 5.04 23.20
CA ILE A 84 12.69 5.39 23.87
C ILE A 84 12.10 4.21 24.63
N THR A 85 11.06 4.46 25.44
CA THR A 85 10.32 3.40 26.12
C THR A 85 9.43 2.61 25.15
N ALA A 86 9.21 1.32 25.44
CA ALA A 86 8.31 0.46 24.65
C ALA A 86 6.87 0.98 24.59
N ASP A 87 6.38 1.62 25.66
CA ASP A 87 5.07 2.28 25.69
C ASP A 87 5.00 3.45 24.71
N ARG A 88 6.04 4.30 24.69
CA ARG A 88 6.10 5.42 23.73
C ARG A 88 6.13 4.90 22.30
N PHE A 89 6.95 3.90 22.02
CA PHE A 89 6.98 3.27 20.70
C PHE A 89 5.61 2.73 20.30
N THR A 90 4.92 2.03 21.21
CA THR A 90 3.59 1.49 20.96
C THR A 90 2.59 2.59 20.61
N ARG A 91 2.62 3.73 21.31
CA ARG A 91 1.78 4.89 20.99
C ARG A 91 2.08 5.47 19.59
N LEU A 92 3.35 5.54 19.20
CA LEU A 92 3.75 6.01 17.87
C LEU A 92 3.34 5.03 16.75
N ALA A 93 3.47 3.73 16.99
CA ALA A 93 3.04 2.70 16.05
C ALA A 93 1.50 2.70 15.89
N ARG A 94 0.74 2.81 16.98
CA ARG A 94 -0.74 2.90 16.95
C ARG A 94 -1.26 4.11 16.17
N THR A 95 -0.52 5.21 16.20
CA THR A 95 -0.89 6.42 15.46
C THR A 95 -0.52 6.37 13.98
N GLY A 96 0.18 5.32 13.54
CA GLY A 96 0.46 5.03 12.13
C GLY A 96 1.79 5.57 11.60
N HIS A 97 2.63 6.17 12.45
CA HIS A 97 3.93 6.72 12.03
C HIS A 97 4.94 5.63 11.63
N ILE A 98 4.82 4.45 12.24
CA ILE A 98 5.63 3.29 11.92
C ILE A 98 4.66 2.16 11.59
N SER A 99 4.75 1.66 10.37
CA SER A 99 3.88 0.60 9.90
C SER A 99 4.52 -0.76 10.18
N PRO A 100 3.78 -1.75 10.72
CA PRO A 100 4.29 -3.10 10.83
C PRO A 100 4.58 -3.68 9.44
N VAL A 101 5.63 -4.48 9.34
CA VAL A 101 5.93 -5.25 8.14
C VAL A 101 5.30 -6.64 8.19
N ARG A 102 5.16 -7.19 9.40
CA ARG A 102 4.56 -8.50 9.66
C ARG A 102 3.89 -8.54 11.03
N PHE A 103 3.13 -9.60 11.24
CA PHE A 103 2.65 -9.97 12.55
C PHE A 103 2.86 -11.46 12.78
N SER A 104 2.92 -11.85 14.05
CA SER A 104 2.78 -13.23 14.49
C SER A 104 1.77 -13.30 15.63
N LEU A 105 1.26 -14.50 15.93
CA LEU A 105 0.49 -14.73 17.13
C LEU A 105 1.38 -15.46 18.14
N ASN A 106 1.43 -14.96 19.38
CA ASN A 106 2.15 -15.66 20.43
C ASN A 106 1.37 -16.91 20.91
N ARG A 107 1.96 -17.70 21.82
CA ARG A 107 1.30 -18.89 22.43
C ARG A 107 -0.04 -18.57 23.11
N TYR A 108 -0.24 -17.32 23.49
CA TYR A 108 -1.47 -16.80 24.11
C TYR A 108 -2.43 -16.17 23.10
N ARG A 109 -2.15 -16.29 21.79
CA ARG A 109 -2.93 -15.75 20.67
C ARG A 109 -3.00 -14.23 20.60
N MET A 110 -2.08 -13.52 21.27
CA MET A 110 -1.93 -12.08 21.12
C MET A 110 -1.11 -11.75 19.88
N VAL A 111 -1.50 -10.69 19.17
CA VAL A 111 -0.79 -10.19 17.99
C VAL A 111 0.52 -9.53 18.41
N VAL A 112 1.62 -10.04 17.87
CA VAL A 112 2.95 -9.46 17.99
C VAL A 112 3.30 -8.82 16.67
N TRP A 113 3.40 -7.49 16.67
CA TRP A 113 3.79 -6.72 15.50
C TRP A 113 5.30 -6.69 15.34
N LEU A 114 5.76 -6.87 14.10
CA LEU A 114 7.16 -6.75 13.71
C LEU A 114 7.32 -5.56 12.76
N TYR A 115 8.37 -4.78 12.98
CA TYR A 115 8.69 -3.56 12.25
C TYR A 115 10.04 -3.72 11.54
N LEU A 116 10.24 -3.05 10.41
CA LEU A 116 11.53 -3.09 9.75
C LEU A 116 12.52 -2.20 10.53
N ALA A 117 13.66 -2.75 10.94
CA ALA A 117 14.65 -2.03 11.75
C ALA A 117 15.09 -0.73 11.06
N GLN A 118 15.34 -0.79 9.76
CA GLN A 118 15.72 0.36 8.96
C GLN A 118 14.66 1.48 8.98
N GLU A 119 13.38 1.15 8.80
CA GLU A 119 12.28 2.13 8.84
C GLU A 119 12.13 2.76 10.23
N VAL A 120 12.40 1.98 11.29
CA VAL A 120 12.40 2.48 12.66
C VAL A 120 13.52 3.51 12.86
N VAL A 121 14.74 3.20 12.42
CA VAL A 121 15.89 4.13 12.51
C VAL A 121 15.64 5.38 11.67
N GLU A 122 15.17 5.23 10.43
CA GLU A 122 14.83 6.34 9.53
C GLU A 122 13.74 7.25 10.12
N PHE A 123 12.72 6.66 10.76
CA PHE A 123 11.71 7.43 11.49
C PHE A 123 12.34 8.26 12.62
N GLY A 124 13.30 7.69 13.35
CA GLY A 124 13.99 8.42 14.42
C GLY A 124 14.78 9.63 13.92
N LEU A 125 15.38 9.51 12.74
CA LEU A 125 16.12 10.58 12.07
C LEU A 125 15.18 11.66 11.51
N THR A 126 14.05 11.25 10.95
CA THR A 126 13.11 12.16 10.26
C THR A 126 12.18 12.87 11.23
N CYS A 127 11.80 12.21 12.33
CA CYS A 127 10.80 12.68 13.29
C CYS A 127 11.32 12.73 14.75
N PRO A 128 12.48 13.33 15.04
CA PRO A 128 13.08 13.30 16.37
C PRO A 128 12.18 13.99 17.43
N ALA A 129 11.41 15.01 17.03
CA ALA A 129 10.46 15.69 17.91
C ALA A 129 9.37 14.78 18.49
N LEU A 130 9.06 13.65 17.81
CA LEU A 130 8.09 12.67 18.30
C LEU A 130 8.70 11.67 19.30
N LEU A 131 10.02 11.62 19.43
CA LEU A 131 10.71 10.70 20.34
C LEU A 131 10.77 11.21 21.78
N THR A 132 10.66 12.53 22.00
CA THR A 132 10.80 13.15 23.32
C THR A 132 9.61 14.04 23.67
N GLY A 133 9.51 14.41 24.95
CA GLY A 133 8.47 15.34 25.42
C GLY A 133 7.03 14.85 25.24
N ARG A 134 6.10 15.80 25.16
CA ARG A 134 4.66 15.54 25.02
C ARG A 134 4.31 15.34 23.55
N LEU A 135 3.53 14.29 23.24
CA LEU A 135 3.01 14.11 21.88
C LEU A 135 2.10 15.28 21.48
N PRO A 136 2.08 15.69 20.19
CA PRO A 136 1.13 16.65 19.65
C PRO A 136 -0.32 16.34 20.04
N LEU A 137 -1.16 17.39 20.18
CA LEU A 137 -2.53 17.26 20.67
C LEU A 137 -3.35 16.27 19.85
N TYR A 138 -3.33 16.40 18.52
CA TYR A 138 -4.07 15.52 17.62
C TYR A 138 -3.71 14.03 17.81
N LEU A 139 -2.44 13.70 18.09
CA LEU A 139 -2.04 12.32 18.38
C LEU A 139 -2.55 11.83 19.73
N ARG A 140 -2.57 12.70 20.73
CA ARG A 140 -3.10 12.37 22.05
C ARG A 140 -4.61 12.11 22.01
N GLU A 141 -5.34 12.89 21.23
CA GLU A 141 -6.79 12.71 21.03
C GLU A 141 -7.08 11.37 20.34
N ARG A 142 -6.35 11.03 19.28
CA ARG A 142 -6.47 9.73 18.59
C ARG A 142 -6.17 8.54 19.53
N LEU A 143 -5.13 8.67 20.34
CA LEU A 143 -4.79 7.65 21.34
C LEU A 143 -5.87 7.53 22.43
N ALA A 144 -6.46 8.65 22.85
CA ALA A 144 -7.56 8.68 23.82
C ALA A 144 -8.85 8.07 23.24
N ALA A 145 -9.07 8.18 21.93
CA ALA A 145 -10.13 7.47 21.20
C ALA A 145 -9.84 5.96 21.00
N HIS A 146 -8.73 5.46 21.56
CA HIS A 146 -8.25 4.08 21.41
C HIS A 146 -8.00 3.65 19.96
N GLU A 147 -7.71 4.59 19.06
CA GLU A 147 -7.35 4.25 17.69
C GLU A 147 -6.08 3.39 17.64
N ASP A 148 -6.07 2.45 16.68
CA ASP A 148 -4.92 1.62 16.38
C ASP A 148 -4.83 1.38 14.87
N LEU A 149 -3.93 2.11 14.21
CA LEU A 149 -3.70 2.01 12.77
C LEU A 149 -2.76 0.87 12.39
N ARG A 150 -2.19 0.11 13.33
CA ARG A 150 -1.19 -0.93 13.00
C ARG A 150 -1.74 -1.96 12.02
N ALA A 151 -2.96 -2.44 12.25
CA ALA A 151 -3.61 -3.42 11.38
C ALA A 151 -3.93 -2.84 9.99
N ARG A 152 -4.56 -1.67 9.95
CA ARG A 152 -4.89 -0.94 8.71
C ARG A 152 -3.64 -0.65 7.88
N ASN A 153 -2.58 -0.12 8.49
CA ASN A 153 -1.34 0.20 7.79
C ASN A 153 -0.60 -1.05 7.31
N TRP A 154 -0.63 -2.13 8.10
CA TRP A 154 -0.10 -3.42 7.66
C TRP A 154 -0.85 -3.96 6.43
N ARG A 155 -2.19 -3.91 6.42
CA ARG A 155 -3.02 -4.28 5.25
C ARG A 155 -2.71 -3.41 4.04
N ALA A 156 -2.62 -2.10 4.22
CA ALA A 156 -2.28 -1.16 3.14
C ALA A 156 -0.88 -1.43 2.54
N ARG A 157 0.12 -1.71 3.40
CA ARG A 157 1.44 -2.15 2.95
C ARG A 157 1.36 -3.47 2.18
N ARG A 158 0.69 -4.48 2.73
CA ARG A 158 0.50 -5.77 2.07
C ARG A 158 -0.15 -5.60 0.70
N LEU A 159 -1.22 -4.81 0.59
CA LEU A 159 -1.89 -4.52 -0.67
C LEU A 159 -0.93 -3.89 -1.66
N SER A 160 -0.18 -2.87 -1.25
CA SER A 160 0.81 -2.19 -2.10
C SER A 160 1.84 -3.17 -2.68
N LEU A 161 2.30 -4.13 -1.87
CA LEU A 161 3.23 -5.18 -2.33
C LEU A 161 2.58 -6.15 -3.32
N LEU A 162 1.33 -6.54 -3.10
CA LEU A 162 0.58 -7.40 -4.02
C LEU A 162 0.34 -6.71 -5.37
N LEU A 163 -0.05 -5.43 -5.33
CA LEU A 163 -0.31 -4.63 -6.52
C LEU A 163 0.96 -4.41 -7.37
N ARG A 164 2.13 -4.25 -6.74
CA ARG A 164 3.42 -4.18 -7.46
C ARG A 164 3.85 -5.51 -8.05
N ALA A 165 3.36 -6.63 -7.53
CA ALA A 165 3.77 -7.96 -7.95
C ALA A 165 2.94 -8.53 -9.12
N THR A 166 1.88 -7.82 -9.53
CA THR A 166 0.97 -8.24 -10.60
C THR A 166 0.73 -7.14 -11.62
N GLU A 167 0.78 -7.51 -12.89
CA GLU A 167 0.36 -6.67 -14.00
C GLU A 167 -1.06 -7.03 -14.47
N ASP A 168 -1.54 -8.25 -14.18
CA ASP A 168 -2.88 -8.71 -14.57
C ASP A 168 -3.98 -7.94 -13.80
N PRO A 169 -4.94 -7.29 -14.50
CA PRO A 169 -6.01 -6.52 -13.87
C PRO A 169 -6.95 -7.37 -12.99
N TRP A 170 -7.20 -8.62 -13.38
CA TRP A 170 -8.04 -9.52 -12.59
C TRP A 170 -7.37 -9.92 -11.28
N ALA A 171 -6.06 -10.20 -11.30
CA ALA A 171 -5.26 -10.41 -10.10
C ALA A 171 -5.16 -9.15 -9.22
N ARG A 172 -5.11 -7.94 -9.82
CA ARG A 172 -5.22 -6.66 -9.09
C ARG A 172 -6.57 -6.55 -8.36
N ALA A 173 -7.68 -6.81 -9.05
CA ALA A 173 -9.00 -6.83 -8.45
C ALA A 173 -9.12 -7.88 -7.33
N ALA A 174 -8.57 -9.08 -7.54
CA ALA A 174 -8.54 -10.15 -6.54
C ALA A 174 -7.72 -9.78 -5.30
N ALA A 175 -6.59 -9.07 -5.47
CA ALA A 175 -5.79 -8.57 -4.36
C ALA A 175 -6.58 -7.58 -3.49
N ILE A 176 -7.35 -6.66 -4.11
CA ILE A 176 -8.22 -5.72 -3.38
C ILE A 176 -9.37 -6.47 -2.70
N ALA A 177 -10.05 -7.37 -3.42
CA ALA A 177 -11.16 -8.16 -2.89
C ALA A 177 -10.73 -9.01 -1.69
N SER A 178 -9.46 -9.44 -1.63
CA SER A 178 -8.93 -10.26 -0.52
C SER A 178 -8.95 -9.58 0.85
N LEU A 179 -9.08 -8.25 0.89
CA LEU A 179 -9.19 -7.44 2.12
C LEU A 179 -10.65 -7.23 2.57
N LEU A 180 -11.62 -7.61 1.75
CA LEU A 180 -13.03 -7.44 2.05
C LEU A 180 -13.64 -8.76 2.54
N ASP A 181 -14.58 -8.64 3.48
CA ASP A 181 -15.43 -9.79 3.82
C ASP A 181 -16.19 -10.28 2.58
N PRO A 182 -16.40 -11.60 2.38
CA PRO A 182 -17.11 -12.11 1.22
C PRO A 182 -18.49 -11.49 0.97
N VAL A 183 -19.19 -11.07 2.03
CA VAL A 183 -20.46 -10.34 1.91
C VAL A 183 -20.24 -8.98 1.25
N GLN A 184 -19.20 -8.25 1.65
CA GLN A 184 -18.85 -6.96 1.05
C GLN A 184 -18.43 -7.11 -0.43
N VAL A 185 -17.72 -8.19 -0.77
CA VAL A 185 -17.37 -8.50 -2.17
C VAL A 185 -18.64 -8.77 -2.98
N ALA A 186 -19.58 -9.56 -2.47
CA ALA A 186 -20.84 -9.86 -3.14
C ALA A 186 -21.74 -8.64 -3.35
N GLU A 187 -21.62 -7.60 -2.53
CA GLU A 187 -22.32 -6.33 -2.74
C GLU A 187 -21.71 -5.45 -3.84
N VAL A 188 -20.44 -5.68 -4.20
CA VAL A 188 -19.75 -4.94 -5.28
C VAL A 188 -19.79 -5.74 -6.59
N VAL A 189 -19.71 -7.07 -6.50
CA VAL A 189 -19.62 -8.00 -7.62
C VAL A 189 -20.87 -8.87 -7.67
N ASP A 190 -21.87 -8.42 -8.43
CA ASP A 190 -23.13 -9.15 -8.56
C ASP A 190 -22.94 -10.50 -9.30
N ASP A 191 -22.07 -10.53 -10.32
CA ASP A 191 -21.86 -11.72 -11.13
C ASP A 191 -21.16 -12.85 -10.33
N PRO A 192 -21.80 -14.02 -10.16
CA PRO A 192 -21.20 -15.17 -9.48
C PRO A 192 -19.95 -15.73 -10.20
N TYR A 193 -19.82 -15.57 -11.52
CA TYR A 193 -18.65 -16.06 -12.26
C TYR A 193 -17.43 -15.18 -12.03
N GLU A 194 -17.61 -13.86 -12.07
CA GLU A 194 -16.56 -12.92 -11.66
C GLU A 194 -16.12 -13.17 -10.22
N ARG A 195 -17.06 -13.39 -9.29
CA ARG A 195 -16.72 -13.75 -7.90
C ARG A 195 -15.90 -15.02 -7.79
N THR A 196 -16.29 -16.06 -8.54
CA THR A 196 -15.54 -17.33 -8.59
C THR A 196 -14.15 -17.13 -9.19
N HIS A 197 -14.03 -16.28 -10.21
CA HIS A 197 -12.76 -15.98 -10.84
C HIS A 197 -11.82 -15.21 -9.89
N LEU A 198 -12.35 -14.22 -9.16
CA LEU A 198 -11.60 -13.49 -8.13
C LEU A 198 -11.12 -14.42 -7.01
N ASP A 199 -11.94 -15.38 -6.57
CA ASP A 199 -11.55 -16.34 -5.53
C ASP A 199 -10.42 -17.27 -5.99
N ARG A 200 -10.43 -17.69 -7.27
CA ARG A 200 -9.31 -18.47 -7.87
C ARG A 200 -8.02 -17.68 -7.95
N LEU A 201 -8.09 -16.37 -8.17
CA LEU A 201 -6.94 -15.46 -8.26
C LEU A 201 -6.55 -14.86 -6.90
N ARG A 202 -7.17 -15.32 -5.81
CA ARG A 202 -6.94 -14.75 -4.49
C ARG A 202 -5.47 -14.89 -4.10
N PRO A 203 -4.82 -13.81 -3.63
CA PRO A 203 -3.41 -13.85 -3.26
C PRO A 203 -3.17 -14.84 -2.12
N PRO A 204 -1.97 -15.45 -2.05
CA PRO A 204 -1.65 -16.40 -1.01
C PRO A 204 -1.72 -15.76 0.38
N PRO A 205 -2.03 -16.54 1.42
CA PRO A 205 -2.08 -16.05 2.79
C PRO A 205 -0.75 -15.40 3.23
N PRO A 206 -0.77 -14.48 4.21
CA PRO A 206 0.46 -13.90 4.75
C PRO A 206 1.45 -14.98 5.20
N PRO A 207 2.76 -14.76 5.03
CA PRO A 207 3.75 -15.58 5.72
C PRO A 207 3.53 -15.50 7.23
N GLY A 208 3.73 -16.62 7.92
CA GLY A 208 3.53 -16.69 9.37
C GLY A 208 2.08 -16.91 9.80
N MET A 209 1.17 -17.22 8.85
CA MET A 209 -0.18 -17.65 9.23
C MET A 209 -0.11 -18.87 10.15
N PRO A 210 -0.76 -18.80 11.32
CA PRO A 210 -0.72 -19.88 12.29
C PRO A 210 -1.46 -21.11 11.78
N VAL A 211 -0.91 -22.28 12.09
CA VAL A 211 -1.51 -23.58 11.76
C VAL A 211 -2.73 -23.92 12.63
N PRO A 212 -2.73 -23.66 13.95
CA PRO A 212 -3.89 -23.99 14.79
C PRO A 212 -5.15 -23.21 14.37
N PRO A 213 -6.34 -23.85 14.31
CA PRO A 213 -7.53 -23.27 13.68
C PRO A 213 -8.00 -21.97 14.36
N VAL A 214 -8.00 -21.91 15.68
CA VAL A 214 -8.40 -20.70 16.43
C VAL A 214 -7.44 -19.53 16.20
N ALA A 215 -6.14 -19.81 16.14
CA ALA A 215 -5.13 -18.79 15.84
C ALA A 215 -5.27 -18.32 14.38
N ARG A 216 -5.64 -19.23 13.48
CA ARG A 216 -5.89 -18.94 12.07
C ARG A 216 -7.07 -18.00 11.90
N GLU A 217 -8.18 -18.21 12.61
CA GLU A 217 -9.35 -17.32 12.56
C GLU A 217 -8.99 -15.88 12.97
N ILE A 218 -8.21 -15.71 14.04
CA ILE A 218 -7.73 -14.38 14.48
C ILE A 218 -6.90 -13.71 13.39
N ALA A 219 -5.97 -14.47 12.79
CA ALA A 219 -5.11 -13.96 11.74
C ALA A 219 -5.89 -13.64 10.45
N GLU A 220 -6.88 -14.45 10.08
CA GLU A 220 -7.79 -14.20 8.95
C GLU A 220 -8.59 -12.92 9.16
N ARG A 221 -9.16 -12.72 10.35
CA ARG A 221 -9.84 -11.46 10.69
C ARG A 221 -8.93 -10.25 10.60
N LEU A 222 -7.66 -10.37 10.98
CA LEU A 222 -6.68 -9.29 10.85
C LEU A 222 -6.38 -8.94 9.39
N THR A 223 -6.53 -9.90 8.46
CA THR A 223 -6.36 -9.66 7.02
C THR A 223 -7.51 -8.90 6.38
N LEU A 224 -8.69 -8.90 7.00
CA LEU A 224 -9.87 -8.19 6.50
C LEU A 224 -9.92 -6.76 7.06
N ALA A 225 -10.42 -5.83 6.25
CA ALA A 225 -10.75 -4.48 6.67
C ALA A 225 -11.94 -4.52 7.65
N ASP A 226 -11.80 -3.83 8.77
CA ASP A 226 -12.78 -3.77 9.85
C ASP A 226 -13.31 -2.36 10.11
N ASP A 227 -12.57 -1.34 9.68
CA ASP A 227 -12.97 0.06 9.76
C ASP A 227 -13.92 0.43 8.59
N PRO A 228 -15.07 1.08 8.85
CA PRO A 228 -16.03 1.46 7.80
C PRO A 228 -15.43 2.29 6.67
N ASP A 229 -14.51 3.21 6.97
CA ASP A 229 -13.88 4.05 5.94
C ASP A 229 -12.89 3.24 5.10
N GLU A 230 -12.14 2.33 5.73
CA GLU A 230 -11.27 1.36 5.03
C GLU A 230 -12.08 0.42 4.12
N ILE A 231 -13.19 -0.12 4.61
CA ILE A 231 -14.10 -0.97 3.83
C ILE A 231 -14.66 -0.20 2.64
N LEU A 232 -15.15 1.03 2.86
CA LEU A 232 -15.69 1.87 1.79
C LEU A 232 -14.63 2.16 0.72
N TRP A 233 -13.41 2.50 1.15
CA TRP A 233 -12.28 2.74 0.25
C TRP A 233 -12.01 1.50 -0.62
N HIS A 234 -11.88 0.32 -0.02
CA HIS A 234 -11.61 -0.91 -0.76
C HIS A 234 -12.75 -1.31 -1.71
N ARG A 235 -14.01 -1.06 -1.34
CA ARG A 235 -15.16 -1.29 -2.24
C ARG A 235 -15.10 -0.38 -3.46
N LEU A 236 -14.74 0.89 -3.29
CA LEU A 236 -14.55 1.82 -4.39
C LEU A 236 -13.38 1.40 -5.28
N SER A 237 -12.23 1.06 -4.68
CA SER A 237 -11.06 0.56 -5.41
C SER A 237 -11.38 -0.72 -6.19
N LEU A 238 -12.16 -1.64 -5.61
CA LEU A 238 -12.55 -2.89 -6.25
C LEU A 238 -13.45 -2.63 -7.46
N ALA A 239 -14.43 -1.73 -7.34
CA ALA A 239 -15.30 -1.38 -8.46
C ALA A 239 -14.49 -0.82 -9.64
N LEU A 240 -13.55 0.09 -9.37
CA LEU A 240 -12.67 0.65 -10.41
C LEU A 240 -11.76 -0.41 -11.04
N ALA A 241 -11.16 -1.28 -10.23
CA ALA A 241 -10.30 -2.35 -10.74
C ALA A 241 -11.07 -3.38 -11.58
N LEU A 242 -12.35 -3.63 -11.26
CA LEU A 242 -13.21 -4.49 -12.07
C LEU A 242 -13.58 -3.86 -13.41
N ASP A 243 -13.85 -2.56 -13.43
CA ASP A 243 -14.13 -1.86 -14.68
C ASP A 243 -12.90 -1.90 -15.62
N GLU A 244 -11.69 -1.73 -15.08
CA GLU A 244 -10.42 -1.91 -15.80
C GLU A 244 -10.27 -3.37 -16.30
N ALA A 245 -10.47 -4.35 -15.42
CA ALA A 245 -10.34 -5.75 -15.77
C ALA A 245 -11.31 -6.20 -16.86
N ARG A 246 -12.58 -5.76 -16.79
CA ARG A 246 -13.61 -6.05 -17.79
C ARG A 246 -13.33 -5.40 -19.13
N ALA A 247 -12.72 -4.20 -19.13
CA ALA A 247 -12.34 -3.50 -20.36
C ALA A 247 -11.25 -4.25 -21.12
N GLU A 248 -10.33 -4.90 -20.42
CA GLU A 248 -9.30 -5.74 -21.04
C GLU A 248 -9.81 -7.13 -21.42
N ARG A 249 -10.53 -7.80 -20.51
CA ARG A 249 -10.99 -9.18 -20.70
C ARG A 249 -12.16 -9.52 -19.77
N GLN A 250 -13.23 -10.09 -20.33
CA GLN A 250 -14.33 -10.60 -19.51
C GLN A 250 -13.89 -11.81 -18.67
N ALA A 251 -14.53 -12.02 -17.51
CA ALA A 251 -14.26 -13.20 -16.70
C ALA A 251 -14.62 -14.48 -17.46
N PRO A 252 -13.93 -15.61 -17.21
CA PRO A 252 -14.23 -16.87 -17.89
C PRO A 252 -15.64 -17.37 -17.52
N HIS A 253 -16.52 -17.52 -18.51
CA HIS A 253 -17.85 -18.11 -18.31
C HIS A 253 -17.86 -19.61 -18.64
N PRO A 254 -18.56 -20.45 -17.86
CA PRO A 254 -18.78 -21.84 -18.23
C PRO A 254 -19.56 -21.91 -19.55
N GLY A 255 -18.95 -22.50 -20.59
CA GLY A 255 -19.55 -22.62 -21.92
C GLY A 255 -18.85 -21.79 -23.00
N GLU A 256 -18.02 -20.82 -22.62
CA GLU A 256 -17.04 -20.21 -23.51
C GLU A 256 -15.89 -21.19 -23.71
N THR A 257 -16.13 -22.13 -24.60
CA THR A 257 -15.08 -23.01 -25.11
C THR A 257 -14.06 -22.08 -25.73
N ARG A 258 -12.85 -22.02 -25.14
CA ARG A 258 -11.69 -21.44 -25.81
C ARG A 258 -11.65 -22.10 -27.18
N ALA A 259 -12.05 -21.37 -28.21
CA ALA A 259 -11.84 -21.75 -29.59
C ALA A 259 -10.32 -21.65 -29.81
N VAL A 260 -9.59 -22.60 -29.23
CA VAL A 260 -8.29 -23.00 -29.71
C VAL A 260 -8.60 -23.49 -31.10
N GLY A 261 -8.29 -22.65 -32.09
CA GLY A 261 -8.45 -22.98 -33.49
C GLY A 261 -7.81 -24.33 -33.75
N VAL A 262 -8.65 -25.35 -33.83
CA VAL A 262 -8.32 -26.59 -34.50
C VAL A 262 -7.99 -26.15 -35.92
N GLY A 263 -6.75 -26.41 -36.31
CA GLY A 263 -6.21 -25.99 -37.60
C GLY A 263 -7.16 -26.39 -38.73
N ALA A 264 -7.78 -25.39 -39.34
CA ALA A 264 -8.26 -25.50 -40.70
C ALA A 264 -7.02 -25.51 -41.59
N SER A 265 -6.48 -26.72 -41.78
CA SER A 265 -5.42 -26.97 -42.73
C SER A 265 -5.95 -26.79 -44.15
N ALA A 266 -5.20 -25.99 -44.91
CA ALA A 266 -5.14 -25.92 -46.37
C ALA A 266 -6.40 -25.45 -47.13
N SER A 267 -6.41 -24.16 -47.48
CA SER A 267 -6.82 -23.76 -48.82
C SER A 267 -5.66 -23.03 -49.49
N THR A 268 -5.09 -23.72 -50.47
CA THR A 268 -3.95 -23.34 -51.31
C THR A 268 -4.37 -22.25 -52.30
N VAL A 269 -3.68 -21.10 -52.31
CA VAL A 269 -3.68 -20.18 -53.45
C VAL A 269 -2.24 -19.76 -53.72
N PRO A 270 -1.69 -19.97 -54.94
CA PRO A 270 -0.31 -19.62 -55.25
C PRO A 270 -0.16 -18.15 -55.68
N LEU A 271 0.84 -17.53 -55.06
CA LEU A 271 1.76 -16.45 -55.44
C LEU A 271 1.57 -15.72 -56.80
N ALA A 272 1.46 -14.39 -56.74
CA ALA A 272 1.98 -13.47 -57.76
C ALA A 272 2.66 -12.27 -57.08
N GLY A 273 3.80 -11.85 -57.63
CA GLY A 273 4.89 -11.09 -56.99
C GLY A 273 4.74 -9.56 -56.88
N PRO A 274 5.85 -8.83 -56.69
CA PRO A 274 5.96 -7.75 -55.70
C PRO A 274 5.89 -6.34 -56.30
N VAL A 275 5.47 -5.36 -55.50
CA VAL A 275 5.73 -3.94 -55.80
C VAL A 275 6.19 -3.19 -54.54
N ARG A 276 7.48 -2.86 -54.62
CA ARG A 276 8.26 -1.72 -54.10
C ARG A 276 7.73 -0.82 -52.97
N ALA A 277 8.67 -0.56 -52.07
CA ALA A 277 8.69 0.35 -50.93
C ALA A 277 8.31 1.81 -51.22
N GLU A 278 7.67 2.45 -50.25
CA GLU A 278 7.91 3.85 -49.92
C GLU A 278 8.02 4.02 -48.40
N ALA A 279 9.06 4.75 -48.00
CA ALA A 279 9.40 5.09 -46.64
C ALA A 279 8.77 6.45 -46.29
N VAL A 280 8.20 6.57 -45.08
CA VAL A 280 7.99 7.87 -44.44
C VAL A 280 8.48 7.80 -43.01
N ALA A 281 9.27 8.82 -42.66
CA ALA A 281 10.12 8.93 -41.49
C ALA A 281 9.37 9.21 -40.17
N MET A 282 10.09 8.89 -39.09
CA MET A 282 9.79 9.14 -37.67
C MET A 282 9.52 10.61 -37.32
N VAL A 283 8.69 10.85 -36.30
CA VAL A 283 8.97 11.82 -35.21
C VAL A 283 8.44 11.26 -33.88
N PRO A 284 9.19 11.35 -32.75
CA PRO A 284 8.80 10.86 -31.44
C PRO A 284 8.02 11.91 -30.64
N VAL A 285 7.08 11.48 -29.78
CA VAL A 285 6.50 12.35 -28.75
C VAL A 285 6.89 11.80 -27.37
N ALA A 286 7.60 12.64 -26.65
CA ALA A 286 8.01 12.47 -25.26
C ALA A 286 6.90 12.93 -24.31
N GLY A 287 6.83 12.24 -23.16
CA GLY A 287 6.53 12.74 -21.81
C GLY A 287 5.40 13.75 -21.59
N GLU A 288 4.34 13.30 -20.92
CA GLU A 288 3.44 14.17 -20.14
C GLU A 288 2.96 13.36 -18.92
N VAL A 289 3.59 13.54 -17.75
CA VAL A 289 3.25 14.48 -16.67
C VAL A 289 1.89 14.19 -16.01
N VAL A 290 2.00 13.75 -14.76
CA VAL A 290 0.92 13.47 -13.80
C VAL A 290 0.33 14.79 -13.30
N PRO A 291 -1.00 15.01 -13.29
CA PRO A 291 -1.58 16.15 -12.60
C PRO A 291 -1.80 15.86 -11.11
N GLU A 292 -1.12 16.66 -10.29
CA GLU A 292 -1.34 16.86 -8.86
C GLU A 292 -2.75 17.40 -8.58
N VAL A 293 -3.36 16.92 -7.50
CA VAL A 293 -4.69 17.35 -7.04
C VAL A 293 -4.55 18.59 -6.13
N PRO A 294 -5.30 19.69 -6.38
CA PRO A 294 -5.23 20.89 -5.56
C PRO A 294 -5.96 20.73 -4.22
N VAL A 295 -5.30 21.20 -3.16
CA VAL A 295 -5.82 21.27 -1.79
C VAL A 295 -6.67 22.53 -1.66
N HIS A 296 -7.99 22.38 -1.53
CA HIS A 296 -8.88 23.48 -1.21
C HIS A 296 -8.78 23.84 0.28
N GLY A 297 -8.28 25.04 0.57
CA GLY A 297 -8.47 25.73 1.84
C GLY A 297 -9.56 26.80 1.72
N VAL A 298 -10.43 26.90 2.73
CA VAL A 298 -11.25 28.09 3.06
C VAL A 298 -11.77 27.91 4.52
N PRO A 299 -12.19 28.95 5.25
CA PRO A 299 -11.36 29.98 5.88
C PRO A 299 -11.55 30.04 7.42
N ALA A 300 -10.68 30.82 8.06
CA ALA A 300 -10.85 31.33 9.42
C ALA A 300 -11.92 32.43 9.46
N THR A 301 -12.71 32.45 10.54
CA THR A 301 -13.47 33.63 10.98
C THR A 301 -13.23 33.84 12.47
N ALA A 302 -12.73 35.02 12.79
CA ALA A 302 -12.52 35.54 14.13
C ALA A 302 -13.80 36.22 14.64
N ALA A 303 -14.08 36.09 15.94
CA ALA A 303 -14.90 37.04 16.70
C ALA A 303 -14.38 37.11 18.15
N SER A 304 -14.27 38.34 18.65
CA SER A 304 -13.65 38.80 19.90
C SER A 304 -14.35 38.35 21.20
N GLY A 305 -13.58 38.35 22.32
CA GLY A 305 -13.95 37.97 23.70
C GLY A 305 -14.77 39.02 24.50
N PRO A 306 -14.59 39.25 25.82
CA PRO A 306 -13.79 38.53 26.85
C PRO A 306 -14.59 38.19 28.16
N ALA A 307 -14.02 37.40 29.08
CA ALA A 307 -14.36 37.43 30.52
C ALA A 307 -13.22 36.87 31.40
N ALA A 308 -13.07 37.49 32.57
CA ALA A 308 -11.89 37.53 33.46
C ALA A 308 -11.73 36.31 34.41
N PRO A 309 -10.69 36.27 35.27
CA PRO A 309 -10.03 35.04 35.74
C PRO A 309 -10.41 34.59 37.15
N VAL A 310 -10.02 33.36 37.51
CA VAL A 310 -9.99 32.89 38.90
C VAL A 310 -8.62 32.28 39.23
N SER A 311 -8.08 32.69 40.37
CA SER A 311 -6.70 32.51 40.85
C SER A 311 -6.45 31.20 41.65
N MET A 312 -5.28 30.58 41.37
CA MET A 312 -4.24 30.00 42.28
C MET A 312 -4.60 28.85 43.25
N PRO A 313 -3.64 28.04 43.82
CA PRO A 313 -2.18 28.25 44.03
C PRO A 313 -1.26 27.18 43.37
N ALA A 314 -0.06 27.47 42.87
CA ALA A 314 1.24 27.78 43.52
C ALA A 314 1.85 26.60 44.32
N VAL A 315 2.84 25.93 43.73
CA VAL A 315 3.73 24.95 44.39
C VAL A 315 5.18 25.23 43.92
N PRO A 316 6.18 25.28 44.81
CA PRO A 316 7.41 26.05 44.61
C PRO A 316 8.45 25.42 43.68
N ALA A 317 9.19 26.30 43.02
CA ALA A 317 10.36 26.02 42.20
C ALA A 317 11.59 25.69 43.06
N VAL A 318 12.38 24.70 42.61
CA VAL A 318 13.72 24.39 43.13
C VAL A 318 14.76 24.99 42.16
N PRO A 319 15.80 25.71 42.63
CA PRO A 319 16.71 26.43 41.75
C PRO A 319 17.88 25.57 41.22
N VAL A 320 18.08 25.70 39.90
CA VAL A 320 19.31 25.84 39.06
C VAL A 320 20.68 25.39 39.63
N PRO A 321 21.59 24.84 38.79
CA PRO A 321 22.60 25.72 38.19
C PRO A 321 22.83 25.50 36.69
N THR A 322 22.77 26.61 35.97
CA THR A 322 23.15 26.82 34.57
C THR A 322 24.65 27.04 34.49
N ALA A 323 25.36 26.20 33.74
CA ALA A 323 26.70 26.49 33.26
C ALA A 323 26.61 27.15 31.87
N PRO A 324 27.36 28.23 31.60
CA PRO A 324 27.37 28.88 30.29
C PRO A 324 28.35 28.16 29.35
N VAL A 325 27.93 27.87 28.12
CA VAL A 325 28.84 27.44 27.04
C VAL A 325 28.65 28.39 25.85
N PRO A 326 29.76 28.94 25.29
CA PRO A 326 29.74 30.14 24.47
C PRO A 326 29.21 29.94 23.05
N ALA A 327 28.59 31.00 22.53
CA ALA A 327 28.12 31.11 21.15
C ALA A 327 29.31 31.20 20.18
N ALA A 328 29.34 30.30 19.19
CA ALA A 328 30.17 30.44 18.00
C ALA A 328 29.31 30.99 16.83
N PRO A 329 29.83 31.93 16.02
CA PRO A 329 29.06 32.57 14.96
C PRO A 329 28.88 31.66 13.74
N VAL A 330 27.66 31.61 13.22
CA VAL A 330 27.33 30.97 11.93
C VAL A 330 27.53 32.02 10.82
N PRO A 331 28.24 31.73 9.71
CA PRO A 331 28.40 32.71 8.64
C PRO A 331 27.11 32.83 7.82
N THR A 332 26.57 34.04 7.76
CA THR A 332 25.54 34.48 6.82
C THR A 332 26.10 34.49 5.41
N VAL A 333 25.52 33.70 4.50
CA VAL A 333 25.72 33.88 3.05
C VAL A 333 24.40 34.38 2.46
N LEU A 334 24.47 35.58 1.87
CA LEU A 334 23.37 36.32 1.25
C LEU A 334 23.42 36.15 -0.29
N LEU A 335 22.25 35.84 -0.85
CA LEU A 335 21.72 36.24 -2.18
C LEU A 335 22.25 35.50 -3.44
N PRO A 336 21.50 35.47 -4.58
CA PRO A 336 20.39 36.38 -4.95
C PRO A 336 19.09 35.74 -5.47
N ALA A 337 18.03 36.56 -5.39
CA ALA A 337 16.69 36.32 -5.94
C ALA A 337 16.66 36.48 -7.47
N VAL A 338 16.03 35.53 -8.15
CA VAL A 338 15.74 35.59 -9.59
C VAL A 338 14.32 36.14 -9.79
N PRO A 339 14.12 37.22 -10.57
CA PRO A 339 12.79 37.79 -10.79
C PRO A 339 11.97 36.96 -11.79
N VAL A 340 10.73 36.66 -11.42
CA VAL A 340 9.71 36.01 -12.27
C VAL A 340 8.95 37.09 -13.05
N PRO A 341 8.85 37.01 -14.40
CA PRO A 341 8.07 37.98 -15.17
C PRO A 341 6.57 37.68 -15.08
N ALA A 342 5.78 38.73 -14.86
CA ALA A 342 4.33 38.71 -14.92
C ALA A 342 3.84 38.62 -16.37
N ALA A 343 3.00 37.64 -16.70
CA ALA A 343 2.31 37.54 -17.98
C ALA A 343 0.80 37.77 -17.78
N SER A 344 0.28 38.70 -18.56
CA SER A 344 -1.08 39.25 -18.53
C SER A 344 -2.15 38.26 -18.97
N VAL A 345 -3.30 38.31 -18.29
CA VAL A 345 -4.54 37.59 -18.61
C VAL A 345 -5.28 38.29 -19.75
N PRO A 346 -5.74 37.58 -20.81
CA PRO A 346 -6.80 38.07 -21.67
C PRO A 346 -8.17 37.51 -21.23
N ALA A 347 -9.14 38.41 -21.21
CA ALA A 347 -10.53 38.17 -20.83
C ALA A 347 -11.34 37.42 -21.91
N GLY A 348 -12.14 36.47 -21.43
CA GLY A 348 -13.53 36.18 -21.82
C GLY A 348 -13.93 36.10 -23.30
N ARG A 349 -14.36 34.91 -23.73
CA ARG A 349 -15.51 34.77 -24.62
C ARG A 349 -16.32 33.51 -24.28
N ALA A 350 -17.56 33.72 -23.86
CA ALA A 350 -18.55 32.68 -23.64
C ALA A 350 -19.05 32.14 -25.00
N VAL A 351 -19.08 30.82 -25.15
CA VAL A 351 -19.81 30.14 -26.22
C VAL A 351 -20.80 29.20 -25.56
N ALA A 352 -22.08 29.50 -25.79
CA ALA A 352 -23.21 28.64 -25.44
C ALA A 352 -23.21 27.41 -26.34
N ILE A 353 -23.40 26.22 -25.76
CA ILE A 353 -23.71 24.98 -26.49
C ILE A 353 -25.00 24.42 -25.90
N ASP A 354 -25.99 24.27 -26.77
CA ASP A 354 -27.32 23.70 -26.55
C ASP A 354 -27.23 22.18 -26.26
N PRO A 355 -28.11 21.58 -25.43
CA PRO A 355 -27.94 20.21 -24.98
C PRO A 355 -28.76 19.23 -25.82
N SER A 356 -28.09 18.33 -26.55
CA SER A 356 -28.72 17.06 -26.92
C SER A 356 -27.70 15.96 -27.28
N ALA A 357 -28.08 14.73 -26.91
CA ALA A 357 -27.47 13.43 -27.18
C ALA A 357 -26.33 12.94 -26.24
N GLY A 358 -26.68 11.95 -25.41
CA GLY A 358 -25.73 10.97 -24.85
C GLY A 358 -25.48 11.06 -23.33
N ARG A 359 -26.37 10.49 -22.51
CA ARG A 359 -26.13 10.27 -21.06
C ARG A 359 -24.91 9.37 -20.85
N PRO A 360 -23.84 9.80 -20.14
CA PRO A 360 -22.68 8.96 -19.90
C PRO A 360 -22.88 7.98 -18.73
N VAL A 361 -22.23 6.82 -18.86
CA VAL A 361 -22.26 5.63 -17.96
C VAL A 361 -21.95 5.95 -16.49
N ARG A 362 -21.26 7.07 -16.20
CA ARG A 362 -20.95 7.55 -14.83
C ARG A 362 -22.16 7.75 -13.93
N THR A 363 -23.34 8.04 -14.49
CA THR A 363 -24.56 8.26 -13.71
C THR A 363 -25.13 6.98 -13.08
N ARG A 364 -24.89 5.81 -13.69
CA ARG A 364 -25.36 4.52 -13.14
C ARG A 364 -24.60 4.10 -11.89
N PHE A 365 -23.33 4.51 -11.76
CA PHE A 365 -22.49 4.23 -10.60
C PHE A 365 -23.01 4.89 -9.31
N LEU A 366 -23.36 6.18 -9.38
CA LEU A 366 -23.88 6.93 -8.24
C LEU A 366 -25.32 6.52 -7.86
N GLU A 367 -26.16 6.13 -8.82
CA GLU A 367 -27.51 5.64 -8.52
C GLU A 367 -27.52 4.28 -7.82
N ARG A 368 -26.61 3.36 -8.19
CA ARG A 368 -26.45 2.06 -7.52
C ARG A 368 -25.95 2.24 -6.08
N PHE A 369 -25.04 3.19 -5.86
CA PHE A 369 -24.52 3.55 -4.53
C PHE A 369 -25.61 4.15 -3.62
N ARG A 370 -26.54 4.95 -4.18
CA ARG A 370 -27.66 5.53 -3.41
C ARG A 370 -28.69 4.48 -2.97
N ARG A 371 -28.94 3.43 -3.76
CA ARG A 371 -29.87 2.34 -3.38
C ARG A 371 -29.33 1.46 -2.25
N GLY A 372 -28.01 1.21 -2.20
CA GLY A 372 -27.38 0.47 -1.09
C GLY A 372 -27.45 1.20 0.26
N ARG A 373 -27.36 2.55 0.25
CA ARG A 373 -27.42 3.38 1.46
C ARG A 373 -28.79 3.35 2.14
N ALA A 374 -29.87 3.21 1.37
CA ALA A 374 -31.24 3.15 1.89
C ALA A 374 -31.58 1.81 2.57
N ALA A 375 -30.99 0.69 2.10
CA ALA A 375 -31.22 -0.63 2.69
C ALA A 375 -30.38 -0.90 3.96
N GLY A 376 -29.21 -0.25 4.09
CA GLY A 376 -28.32 -0.39 5.25
C GLY A 376 -28.74 0.42 6.48
N ALA A 377 -29.48 1.52 6.29
CA ALA A 377 -29.92 2.40 7.39
C ALA A 377 -30.93 1.74 8.35
N ALA A 378 -31.66 0.71 7.88
CA ALA A 378 -32.66 0.01 8.68
C ALA A 378 -32.10 -1.14 9.56
N ARG A 379 -30.82 -1.53 9.40
CA ARG A 379 -30.24 -2.69 10.13
C ARG A 379 -29.01 -2.39 11.00
N SER A 380 -28.59 -1.13 11.14
CA SER A 380 -27.35 -0.78 11.86
C SER A 380 -27.51 -0.36 13.32
N ARG A 381 -28.60 -0.74 14.01
CA ARG A 381 -28.73 -0.61 15.48
C ARG A 381 -28.34 -1.89 16.22
N ARG A 382 -27.12 -2.38 15.98
CA ARG A 382 -26.38 -3.16 16.98
C ARG A 382 -24.92 -2.74 16.94
N ARG A 383 -24.58 -1.79 17.82
CA ARG A 383 -23.20 -1.37 18.10
C ARG A 383 -22.36 -2.60 18.43
N ARG A 384 -21.53 -3.06 17.50
CA ARG A 384 -20.36 -3.87 17.84
C ARG A 384 -19.28 -2.92 18.35
N ARG A 385 -18.83 -3.15 19.58
CA ARG A 385 -17.70 -2.41 20.18
C ARG A 385 -16.47 -2.58 19.29
N PRO A 386 -15.69 -1.52 19.02
CA PRO A 386 -14.33 -1.69 18.50
C PRO A 386 -13.55 -2.53 19.51
N VAL A 387 -12.90 -3.58 19.03
CA VAL A 387 -12.01 -4.40 19.85
C VAL A 387 -10.74 -3.57 20.06
N ALA A 388 -10.65 -2.90 21.19
CA ALA A 388 -9.40 -2.31 21.66
C ALA A 388 -8.42 -3.47 21.91
N TRP A 389 -7.38 -3.54 21.09
CA TRP A 389 -6.28 -4.48 21.29
C TRP A 389 -5.40 -3.96 22.44
N PRO A 390 -5.01 -4.82 23.40
CA PRO A 390 -4.05 -4.48 24.46
C PRO A 390 -2.72 -3.94 23.93
#